data_AF-A0A923SD76-F1
#
_entry.id   AF-A0A923SD76-F1
#
_cell.length_a   1.000
_cell.length_b   1.000
_cell.length_c   1.000
_cell.angle_alpha   90.00
_cell.angle_beta   90.00
_cell.angle_gamma   90.00
#
_symmetry.space_group_name_H-M   'P 1'
#
loop_
_entity.id
_entity.type
_entity.pdbx_description
1 polymer ?
#
loop_
_entity_poly.entity_id
_entity_poly.type
_entity_poly.pdbx_seq_one_letter_code
_entity_poly.pdbx_strand_id
1 'polypeptide(L)'
;MIALPWIVFALLAVFWTGGAWIMVALLQWVMEALASGAASQAAREVAPLQLPEWMKVWIDPDWLPALQGAVQSAIDGAGAVLPLATLAAAWLVPAVWVTWALGMIVLLATAVGAHILVRRFAQRRAGRPPAPGMA
;
A
#
# COMPACT_ATOMS: atom_id res chain seq x y z
N MET A 1 -5.47 -31.08 -2.99
CA MET A 1 -4.33 -30.22 -3.40
C MET A 1 -4.17 -29.14 -2.36
N ILE A 2 -3.09 -29.19 -1.59
CA ILE A 2 -2.87 -28.36 -0.39
C ILE A 2 -2.17 -27.02 -0.72
N ALA A 3 -1.67 -26.86 -1.96
CA ALA A 3 -0.88 -25.69 -2.36
C ALA A 3 -1.71 -24.42 -2.62
N LEU A 4 -3.01 -24.55 -2.95
CA LEU A 4 -3.82 -23.40 -3.38
C LEU A 4 -3.93 -22.27 -2.33
N PRO A 5 -4.19 -22.53 -1.03
CA PRO A 5 -4.20 -21.48 0.00
C PRO A 5 -2.86 -20.75 0.13
N TRP A 6 -1.76 -21.47 -0.07
CA TRP A 6 -0.40 -20.92 0.02
C TRP A 6 -0.04 -20.08 -1.20
N ILE A 7 -0.51 -20.44 -2.40
CA ILE A 7 -0.34 -19.62 -3.61
C ILE A 7 -1.10 -18.30 -3.48
N VAL A 8 -2.35 -18.34 -3.03
CA VAL A 8 -3.17 -17.13 -2.81
C VAL A 8 -2.51 -16.25 -1.74
N PHE A 9 -2.06 -16.84 -0.64
CA PHE A 9 -1.29 -16.13 0.39
C PHE A 9 -0.05 -15.46 -0.19
N ALA A 10 0.76 -16.18 -0.98
CA ALA A 10 2.00 -15.64 -1.53
C ALA A 10 1.74 -14.44 -2.46
N LEU A 11 0.73 -14.50 -3.32
CA LEU A 11 0.37 -13.39 -4.21
C LEU A 11 -0.09 -12.16 -3.43
N LEU A 12 -0.97 -12.34 -2.44
CA LEU A 12 -1.43 -11.24 -1.59
C LEU A 12 -0.27 -10.67 -0.75
N ALA A 13 0.62 -11.52 -0.24
CA ALA A 13 1.77 -11.10 0.55
C ALA A 13 2.77 -10.29 -0.28
N VAL A 14 3.03 -10.68 -1.54
CA VAL A 14 3.88 -9.91 -2.46
C VAL A 14 3.26 -8.54 -2.75
N PHE A 15 1.97 -8.51 -3.08
CA PHE A 15 1.27 -7.25 -3.34
C PHE A 15 1.26 -6.32 -2.10
N TRP A 16 0.95 -6.87 -0.93
CA TRP A 16 0.94 -6.14 0.33
C TRP A 16 2.32 -5.61 0.72
N THR A 17 3.36 -6.44 0.58
CA THR A 17 4.74 -6.06 0.89
C THR A 17 5.25 -5.03 -0.10
N GLY A 18 4.93 -5.16 -1.38
CA GLY A 18 5.24 -4.16 -2.40
C GLY A 18 4.59 -2.82 -2.09
N GLY A 19 3.31 -2.81 -1.67
CA GLY A 19 2.61 -1.59 -1.26
C GLY A 19 3.27 -0.89 -0.05
N ALA A 20 3.63 -1.65 0.98
CA ALA A 20 4.34 -1.11 2.14
C ALA A 20 5.71 -0.54 1.75
N TRP A 21 6.44 -1.24 0.87
CA TRP A 21 7.76 -0.79 0.40
C TRP A 21 7.66 0.52 -0.40
N ILE A 22 6.71 0.62 -1.34
CA ILE A 22 6.45 1.83 -2.11
C ILE A 22 6.09 2.99 -1.16
N MET A 23 5.25 2.74 -0.16
CA MET A 23 4.88 3.77 0.82
C MET A 23 6.10 4.27 1.60
N VAL A 24 6.98 3.38 2.08
CA VAL A 24 8.22 3.78 2.77
C VAL A 24 9.14 4.57 1.84
N ALA A 25 9.33 4.11 0.60
CA ALA A 25 10.17 4.78 -0.38
C ALA A 25 9.66 6.20 -0.69
N LEU A 26 8.35 6.37 -0.85
CA LEU A 26 7.72 7.68 -1.05
C LEU A 26 7.90 8.58 0.17
N LEU A 27 7.69 8.06 1.39
CA LEU A 27 7.88 8.82 2.62
C LEU A 27 9.34 9.30 2.76
N GLN A 28 10.30 8.42 2.49
CA GLN A 28 11.73 8.77 2.53
C GLN A 28 12.08 9.84 1.49
N TRP A 29 11.59 9.68 0.26
CA TRP A 29 11.79 10.66 -0.80
C TRP A 29 11.21 12.04 -0.45
N VAL A 30 10.01 12.09 0.14
CA VAL A 30 9.40 13.35 0.61
C VAL A 30 10.22 13.98 1.74
N MET A 31 10.68 13.18 2.72
CA MET A 31 11.49 13.70 3.82
C MET A 31 12.82 14.27 3.33
N GLU A 32 13.48 13.61 2.36
CA GLU A 32 14.70 14.12 1.72
C GLU A 32 14.44 15.42 0.95
N ALA A 33 13.33 15.50 0.20
CA ALA A 33 12.93 16.70 -0.53
C ALA A 33 12.63 17.89 0.41
N LEU A 34 12.08 17.62 1.59
CA LEU A 34 11.86 18.63 2.62
C LEU A 34 13.17 19.07 3.28
N ALA A 35 14.05 18.13 3.64
CA ALA A 35 15.33 18.41 4.29
C ALA A 35 16.29 19.19 3.40
N SER A 36 16.28 18.92 2.09
CA SER A 36 17.12 19.61 1.10
C SER A 36 16.54 20.96 0.64
N GLY A 37 15.30 21.29 1.02
CA GLY A 37 14.57 22.44 0.47
C GLY A 37 14.14 22.27 -1.00
N ALA A 38 14.45 21.12 -1.62
CA ALA A 38 14.10 20.81 -3.01
C ALA A 38 12.59 20.84 -3.26
N ALA A 39 11.77 20.52 -2.26
CA ALA A 39 10.32 20.64 -2.35
C ALA A 39 9.87 22.09 -2.67
N SER A 40 10.54 23.09 -2.10
CA SER A 40 10.25 24.51 -2.34
C SER A 40 10.76 25.00 -3.71
N GLN A 41 11.88 24.46 -4.19
CA GLN A 41 12.40 24.72 -5.54
C GLN A 41 11.52 24.07 -6.61
N ALA A 42 11.18 22.79 -6.45
CA ALA A 42 10.27 22.07 -7.35
C ALA A 42 8.90 22.74 -7.42
N ALA A 43 8.34 23.23 -6.31
CA ALA A 43 7.08 23.98 -6.33
C ALA A 43 7.18 25.29 -7.14
N ARG A 44 8.32 25.98 -7.10
CA ARG A 44 8.57 27.19 -7.90
C ARG A 44 8.81 26.88 -9.37
N GLU A 45 9.41 25.75 -9.70
CA GLU A 45 9.66 25.29 -11.07
C GLU A 45 8.40 24.73 -11.73
N VAL A 46 7.48 24.15 -10.95
CA VAL A 46 6.21 23.59 -11.44
C VAL A 46 5.14 24.67 -11.65
N ALA A 47 5.15 25.75 -10.86
CA ALA A 47 4.19 26.85 -10.99
C ALA A 47 4.11 27.49 -12.40
N PRO A 48 5.20 27.62 -13.18
CA PRO A 48 5.13 28.10 -14.56
C PRO A 48 5.02 27.01 -15.64
N LEU A 49 4.88 25.72 -15.32
CA LEU A 49 4.80 24.66 -16.34
C LEU A 49 3.47 24.77 -17.12
N GLN A 50 3.52 25.48 -18.24
CA GLN A 50 2.49 25.41 -19.27
C GLN A 50 2.34 23.95 -19.70
N LEU A 51 1.14 23.39 -19.58
CA LEU A 51 0.93 21.99 -19.95
C LEU A 51 1.30 21.80 -21.43
N PRO A 52 2.18 20.83 -21.76
CA PRO A 52 2.44 20.45 -23.13
C PRO A 52 1.15 20.10 -23.86
N GLU A 53 1.07 20.41 -25.16
CA GLU A 53 -0.14 20.18 -25.98
C GLU A 53 -0.63 18.73 -25.94
N TRP A 54 0.29 17.75 -25.87
CA TRP A 54 -0.08 16.33 -25.75
C TRP A 54 -0.83 16.01 -24.46
N MET A 55 -0.62 16.80 -23.40
CA MET A 55 -1.22 16.57 -22.09
C MET A 55 -2.59 17.23 -21.96
N LYS A 56 -2.85 18.31 -22.72
CA LYS A 56 -4.18 18.95 -22.82
C LYS A 56 -5.25 18.01 -23.38
N VAL A 57 -4.85 16.98 -24.15
CA VAL A 57 -5.77 15.93 -24.65
C VAL A 57 -6.26 15.02 -23.51
N TRP A 58 -5.46 14.85 -22.46
CA TRP A 58 -5.77 13.97 -21.32
C TRP A 58 -6.26 14.73 -20.08
N ILE A 59 -6.01 16.03 -20.02
CA ILE A 59 -6.26 16.89 -18.87
C ILE A 59 -7.18 18.03 -19.28
N ASP A 60 -8.38 18.01 -18.74
CA ASP A 60 -9.32 19.14 -18.85
C ASP A 60 -8.72 20.39 -18.14
N PRO A 61 -8.52 21.52 -18.82
CA PRO A 61 -7.90 22.69 -18.21
C PRO A 61 -8.73 23.32 -17.08
N ASP A 62 -10.02 22.97 -16.94
CA ASP A 62 -10.90 23.58 -15.93
C ASP A 62 -10.59 23.14 -14.49
N TRP A 63 -9.99 21.96 -14.27
CA TRP A 63 -9.58 21.51 -12.93
C TRP A 63 -8.17 21.94 -12.54
N LEU A 64 -7.41 22.54 -13.47
CA LEU A 64 -6.04 22.96 -13.25
C LEU A 64 -5.89 24.01 -12.14
N PRO A 65 -6.74 25.06 -12.07
CA PRO A 65 -6.68 26.03 -10.99
C PRO A 65 -7.06 25.40 -9.63
N ALA A 66 -8.01 24.48 -9.63
CA ALA A 66 -8.41 23.74 -8.43
C ALA A 66 -7.29 22.85 -7.91
N LEU A 67 -6.54 22.18 -8.80
CA LEU A 67 -5.35 21.41 -8.45
C LEU A 67 -4.25 22.31 -7.89
N GLN A 68 -3.93 23.42 -8.55
CA GLN A 68 -2.92 24.36 -8.08
C GLN A 68 -3.26 24.91 -6.70
N GLY A 69 -4.52 25.29 -6.49
CA GLY A 69 -5.02 25.73 -5.19
C GLY A 69 -4.95 24.62 -4.13
N ALA A 70 -5.27 23.37 -4.47
CA ALA A 70 -5.13 22.24 -3.56
C ALA A 70 -3.66 21.96 -3.19
N VAL A 71 -2.74 22.06 -4.16
CA VAL A 71 -1.30 21.91 -3.94
C VAL A 71 -0.77 23.03 -3.04
N GLN A 72 -1.12 24.28 -3.29
CA GLN A 72 -0.75 25.41 -2.43
C GLN A 72 -1.31 25.27 -1.02
N SER A 73 -2.58 24.89 -0.89
CA SER A 73 -3.22 24.62 0.40
C SER A 73 -2.50 23.50 1.17
N ALA A 74 -2.03 22.46 0.46
CA ALA A 74 -1.26 21.38 1.05
C ALA A 74 0.14 21.83 1.50
N ILE A 75 0.81 22.70 0.73
CA ILE A 75 2.11 23.28 1.09
C ILE A 75 1.98 24.19 2.31
N ASP A 76 0.98 25.07 2.33
CA ASP A 76 0.72 25.99 3.45
C ASP A 76 0.32 25.23 4.72
N GLY A 77 -0.54 24.22 4.57
CA GLY A 77 -0.93 23.30 5.64
C GLY A 77 0.27 22.52 6.19
N ALA A 78 1.19 22.08 5.33
CA ALA A 78 2.42 21.44 5.76
C ALA A 78 3.30 22.41 6.58
N GLY A 79 3.42 23.66 6.14
CA GLY A 79 4.15 24.72 6.85
C GLY A 79 3.65 24.99 8.27
N ALA A 80 2.32 24.97 8.47
CA ALA A 80 1.69 25.20 9.77
C ALA A 80 1.91 24.05 10.77
N VAL A 81 2.16 22.84 10.30
CA VAL A 81 2.30 21.62 11.14
C VAL A 81 3.77 21.22 11.31
N LEU A 82 4.72 21.86 10.61
CA LEU A 82 6.17 21.58 10.65
C LEU A 82 6.75 21.31 12.06
N PRO A 83 6.36 22.03 13.15
CA PRO A 83 6.88 21.77 14.49
C PRO A 83 6.43 20.42 15.10
N LEU A 84 5.23 19.93 14.77
CA LEU A 84 4.75 18.58 15.15
C LEU A 84 5.11 17.52 14.10
N ALA A 85 5.34 17.95 12.85
CA ALA A 85 5.59 17.07 11.72
C ALA A 85 6.89 16.29 11.86
N THR A 86 7.91 16.82 12.54
CA THR A 86 9.18 16.10 12.77
C THR A 86 9.01 14.88 13.67
N LEU A 87 8.17 14.97 14.71
CA LEU A 87 7.87 13.83 15.57
C LEU A 87 6.98 12.81 14.83
N ALA A 88 6.00 13.28 14.06
CA ALA A 88 5.13 12.41 13.26
C ALA A 88 5.90 11.71 12.11
N ALA A 89 6.83 12.42 11.45
CA ALA A 89 7.71 11.89 10.41
C ALA A 89 8.63 10.77 10.94
N ALA A 90 9.14 10.92 12.16
CA ALA A 90 9.95 9.87 12.80
C ALA A 90 9.16 8.57 13.04
N TRP A 91 7.84 8.66 13.28
CA TRP A 91 6.97 7.51 13.54
C TRP A 91 6.26 6.96 12.31
N LEU A 92 6.23 7.70 11.20
CA LEU A 92 5.58 7.29 9.95
C LEU A 92 6.18 5.99 9.38
N VAL A 93 7.50 5.91 9.28
CA VAL A 93 8.17 4.69 8.79
C VAL A 93 7.96 3.49 9.75
N PRO A 94 8.17 3.61 11.07
CA PRO A 94 7.79 2.56 12.03
C PRO A 94 6.32 2.15 11.94
N ALA A 95 5.39 3.09 11.78
CA ALA A 95 3.96 2.80 11.66
C ALA A 95 3.63 1.99 10.41
N VAL A 96 4.30 2.26 9.28
CA VAL A 96 4.16 1.44 8.06
C VAL A 96 4.65 0.01 8.32
N TRP A 97 5.77 -0.17 9.01
CA TRP A 97 6.27 -1.50 9.38
C TRP A 97 5.34 -2.25 10.34
N VAL A 98 4.77 -1.57 11.34
CA VAL A 98 3.78 -2.15 12.26
C VAL A 98 2.53 -2.58 11.50
N THR A 99 2.03 -1.73 10.60
CA THR A 99 0.86 -2.02 9.75
C THR A 99 1.16 -3.20 8.82
N TRP A 100 2.35 -3.23 8.22
CA TRP A 100 2.80 -4.34 7.40
C TRP A 100 2.82 -5.67 8.19
N ALA A 101 3.42 -5.66 9.38
CA ALA A 101 3.54 -6.84 10.24
C ALA A 101 2.16 -7.37 10.64
N LEU A 102 1.25 -6.48 11.03
CA LEU A 102 -0.12 -6.83 11.35
C LEU A 102 -0.84 -7.46 10.15
N GLY A 103 -0.71 -6.85 8.96
CA GLY A 103 -1.25 -7.40 7.72
C GLY A 103 -0.70 -8.79 7.39
N MET A 104 0.61 -9.01 7.56
CA MET A 104 1.26 -10.31 7.35
C MET A 104 0.75 -11.38 8.32
N ILE A 105 0.56 -11.03 9.60
CA ILE A 105 -0.01 -11.94 10.61
C ILE A 105 -1.43 -12.37 10.21
N VAL A 106 -2.27 -11.41 9.80
CA VAL A 106 -3.66 -11.69 9.38
C VAL A 106 -3.69 -12.59 8.13
N LEU A 107 -2.88 -12.27 7.11
CA LEU A 107 -2.76 -13.08 5.91
C LEU A 107 -2.31 -14.51 6.23
N LEU A 108 -1.29 -14.65 7.08
CA LEU A 108 -0.76 -15.95 7.48
C LEU A 108 -1.77 -16.76 8.28
N ALA A 109 -2.44 -16.14 9.26
CA ALA A 109 -3.48 -16.78 10.06
C ALA A 109 -4.62 -17.31 9.17
N THR A 110 -5.01 -16.52 8.16
CA THR A 110 -6.03 -16.91 7.18
C THR A 110 -5.59 -18.11 6.35
N ALA A 111 -4.34 -18.10 5.85
CA ALA A 111 -3.78 -19.20 5.06
C ALA A 111 -3.69 -20.50 5.88
N VAL A 112 -3.22 -20.42 7.13
CA VAL A 112 -3.14 -21.55 8.07
C VAL A 112 -4.54 -22.08 8.38
N GLY A 113 -5.50 -21.20 8.69
CA GLY A 113 -6.89 -21.57 8.94
C GLY A 113 -7.51 -22.34 7.77
N ALA A 114 -7.36 -21.82 6.56
CA ALA A 114 -7.84 -22.46 5.33
C ALA A 114 -7.16 -23.82 5.11
N HIS A 115 -5.85 -23.91 5.32
CA HIS A 115 -5.10 -25.16 5.20
C HIS A 115 -5.60 -26.24 6.18
N ILE A 116 -5.79 -25.90 7.46
CA ILE A 116 -6.29 -26.83 8.48
C ILE A 116 -7.70 -27.32 8.12
N LEU A 117 -8.56 -26.40 7.67
CA LEU A 117 -9.94 -26.73 7.31
C LEU A 117 -10.00 -27.70 6.13
N VAL A 118 -9.21 -27.45 5.08
CA VAL A 118 -9.09 -28.35 3.92
C VAL A 118 -8.58 -29.73 4.34
N ARG A 119 -7.58 -29.81 5.24
CA ARG A 119 -7.08 -31.10 5.75
C ARG A 119 -8.14 -31.85 6.54
N ARG A 120 -8.87 -31.18 7.43
CA ARG A 120 -9.95 -31.79 8.21
C ARG A 120 -11.05 -32.37 7.33
N PHE A 121 -11.47 -31.66 6.28
CA PHE A 121 -12.49 -32.16 5.36
C PHE A 121 -11.98 -33.32 4.49
N ALA A 122 -10.72 -33.30 4.06
CA ALA A 122 -10.11 -34.40 3.31
C ALA A 122 -10.04 -35.69 4.14
N GLN A 123 -9.65 -35.59 5.42
CA GLN A 123 -9.58 -36.74 6.34
C GLN A 123 -10.95 -37.37 6.59
N ARG A 124 -12.00 -36.56 6.75
CA ARG A 124 -13.39 -37.06 6.91
C ARG A 124 -13.89 -37.83 5.70
N ARG A 125 -13.46 -37.47 4.48
CA ARG A 125 -13.83 -38.20 3.26
C ARG A 125 -13.07 -39.52 3.12
N ALA A 126 -11.81 -39.56 3.52
CA ALA A 126 -10.96 -40.76 3.43
C ALA A 126 -11.32 -41.83 4.48
N GLY A 127 -11.87 -41.44 5.63
CA GLY A 127 -12.29 -42.36 6.69
C GLY A 127 -13.65 -43.04 6.50
N ARG A 128 -14.31 -42.86 5.34
CA ARG A 128 -15.59 -43.52 5.06
C ARG A 128 -15.30 -44.95 4.55
N PRO A 129 -15.63 -46.02 5.30
CA PRO A 129 -15.42 -47.38 4.82
C PRO A 129 -16.24 -47.63 3.54
N PRO A 130 -15.75 -48.46 2.60
CA PRO A 130 -16.53 -48.87 1.44
C PRO A 130 -17.82 -49.55 1.92
N ALA A 131 -18.94 -49.23 1.27
CA ALA A 131 -20.25 -49.75 1.66
C ALA A 131 -20.21 -51.29 1.65
N PRO A 132 -20.59 -51.97 2.76
CA PRO A 132 -20.65 -53.42 2.79
C PRO A 132 -21.85 -53.85 1.95
N GLY A 133 -21.59 -54.32 0.72
CA GLY A 133 -22.65 -54.78 -0.18
C GLY A 133 -22.31 -54.81 -1.67
N MET A 134 -21.06 -55.13 -2.03
CA MET A 134 -20.70 -55.54 -3.40
C MET A 134 -19.63 -56.63 -3.32
N ALA A 135 -20.02 -57.82 -2.89
CA ALA A 135 -19.29 -59.07 -3.05
C ALA A 135 -20.32 -60.17 -3.31
#